data_AF-A0A1Q3M4W7-F1
#
_entry.id   AF-A0A1Q3M4W7-F1
#
_cell.length_a   1.000
_cell.length_b   1.000
_cell.length_c   1.000
_cell.angle_alpha   90.00
_cell.angle_beta   90.00
_cell.angle_gamma   90.00
#
_symmetry.space_group_name_H-M   'P 1'
#
loop_
_entity.id
_entity.type
_entity.pdbx_description
1 polymer ?
#
loop_
_entity_poly.entity_id
_entity_poly.type
_entity_poly.pdbx_seq_one_letter_code
_entity_poly.pdbx_strand_id
1 'polypeptide(L)'
;MGFSTTDITSAIYYSFLMNVATAPTATTRVASLIGTTRTDVSGLGTYTSNLQIDASGKILLAPDNNGITLATAITTSSVVGTTVFVVVKYDPSTYKTDVWVNPAAADLGTASAPTPTKADIVGGATTGTNGFTFKTGLGVVNAEIDELRIGSSWAQVTPAASTSIIGAISDDAVSVSFKGNSLEISGMDGSKLVSLYSADGKLVKSVSTEGNQVNAAGLQTGIYIVKLSSAKGAKSYKAVKK
;
A
#
# COMPACT_ATOMS: atom_id res chain seq x y z
N MET A 1 -13.99 1.24 -7.16
CA MET A 1 -13.84 1.26 -5.69
C MET A 1 -15.18 0.86 -5.11
N GLY A 2 -15.28 -0.35 -4.55
CA GLY A 2 -16.56 -0.91 -4.09
C GLY A 2 -16.83 -0.49 -2.65
N PHE A 3 -17.92 0.22 -2.42
CA PHE A 3 -18.45 0.46 -1.07
C PHE A 3 -19.27 -0.77 -0.63
N SER A 4 -19.02 -1.26 0.58
CA SER A 4 -19.80 -2.31 1.21
C SER A 4 -21.23 -1.81 1.47
N THR A 5 -22.24 -2.63 1.19
CA THR A 5 -23.63 -2.35 1.57
C THR A 5 -23.92 -2.62 3.05
N THR A 6 -22.91 -3.09 3.80
CA THR A 6 -23.02 -3.47 5.22
C THR A 6 -22.07 -2.64 6.06
N ASP A 7 -22.58 -2.15 7.19
CA ASP A 7 -21.84 -1.38 8.18
C ASP A 7 -20.65 -2.16 8.74
N ILE A 8 -19.49 -1.51 8.79
CA ILE A 8 -18.28 -2.00 9.45
C ILE A 8 -18.34 -1.54 10.91
N THR A 9 -18.55 -2.50 11.81
CA THR A 9 -18.68 -2.29 13.26
C THR A 9 -17.42 -2.70 14.04
N SER A 10 -16.46 -3.35 13.37
CA SER A 10 -15.14 -3.65 13.91
C SER A 10 -14.15 -2.52 13.65
N ALA A 11 -12.99 -2.57 14.29
CA ALA A 11 -11.90 -1.64 14.01
C ALA A 11 -11.53 -1.64 12.52
N ILE A 12 -11.30 -0.45 11.99
CA ILE A 12 -10.95 -0.19 10.59
C ILE A 12 -9.77 0.76 10.53
N TYR A 13 -8.91 0.55 9.54
CA TYR A 13 -7.74 1.35 9.28
C TYR A 13 -7.86 1.99 7.90
N TYR A 14 -7.31 3.20 7.76
CA TYR A 14 -6.98 3.77 6.46
C TYR A 14 -5.60 4.41 6.49
N SER A 15 -4.96 4.50 5.33
CA SER A 15 -3.69 5.20 5.16
C SER A 15 -3.60 5.85 3.79
N PHE A 16 -2.75 6.87 3.68
CA PHE A 16 -2.39 7.51 2.42
C PHE A 16 -1.13 8.36 2.59
N LEU A 17 -0.49 8.68 1.47
CA LEU A 17 0.51 9.73 1.37
C LEU A 17 -0.18 11.07 1.10
N MET A 18 0.28 12.13 1.75
CA MET A 18 -0.25 13.48 1.57
C MET A 18 0.88 14.49 1.50
N ASN A 19 0.83 15.38 0.51
CA ASN A 19 1.65 16.59 0.47
C ASN A 19 0.73 17.81 0.39
N VAL A 20 0.77 18.68 1.41
CA VAL A 20 0.02 19.93 1.40
C VAL A 20 0.90 21.02 0.80
N ALA A 21 0.60 21.49 -0.41
CA ALA A 21 1.43 22.48 -1.10
C ALA A 21 1.41 23.85 -0.40
N THR A 22 0.26 24.25 0.14
CA THR A 22 0.08 25.51 0.85
C THR A 22 -0.84 25.32 2.06
N ALA A 23 -0.51 25.94 3.19
CA ALA A 23 -1.39 25.94 4.35
C ALA A 23 -2.77 26.51 3.99
N PRO A 24 -3.88 25.91 4.48
CA PRO A 24 -5.20 26.46 4.26
C PRO A 24 -5.39 27.78 5.02
N THR A 25 -6.38 28.58 4.63
CA THR A 25 -6.68 29.87 5.29
C THR A 25 -7.42 29.71 6.63
N ALA A 26 -7.99 28.55 6.87
CA ALA A 26 -8.66 28.16 8.10
C ALA A 26 -8.53 26.64 8.27
N THR A 27 -8.72 26.14 9.50
CA THR A 27 -8.74 24.70 9.73
C THR A 27 -9.80 24.05 8.88
N THR A 28 -9.41 22.98 8.18
CA THR A 28 -10.25 22.35 7.18
C THR A 28 -10.04 20.84 7.21
N ARG A 29 -11.09 20.10 6.86
CA ARG A 29 -11.06 18.64 6.81
C ARG A 29 -10.31 18.20 5.57
N VAL A 30 -9.65 17.04 5.66
CA VAL A 30 -8.94 16.39 4.56
C VAL A 30 -9.54 15.03 4.27
N ALA A 31 -9.68 14.18 5.30
CA ALA A 31 -10.13 12.80 5.15
C ALA A 31 -10.95 12.38 6.36
N SER A 32 -11.97 11.57 6.13
CA SER A 32 -12.82 11.02 7.19
C SER A 32 -13.41 9.68 6.79
N LEU A 33 -13.74 8.86 7.78
CA LEU A 33 -14.69 7.77 7.60
C LEU A 33 -16.12 8.32 7.65
N ILE A 34 -17.00 7.72 6.87
CA ILE A 34 -18.43 8.01 6.87
C ILE A 34 -19.10 7.03 7.83
N GLY A 35 -19.58 7.56 8.95
CA GLY A 35 -20.37 6.83 9.94
C GLY A 35 -21.79 6.57 9.44
N THR A 36 -22.44 5.54 9.96
CA THR A 36 -23.77 5.11 9.50
C THR A 36 -24.90 5.59 10.42
N THR A 37 -24.66 5.55 11.74
CA THR A 37 -25.62 5.96 12.77
C THR A 37 -24.88 6.76 13.85
N ARG A 38 -25.37 7.97 14.17
CA ARG A 38 -25.01 8.72 15.38
C ARG A 38 -26.18 8.64 16.34
N THR A 39 -25.93 8.15 17.56
CA THR A 39 -26.98 7.98 18.58
C THR A 39 -27.26 9.28 19.37
N ASP A 40 -26.48 10.34 19.15
CA ASP A 40 -26.44 11.55 19.98
C ASP A 40 -26.90 12.85 19.29
N VAL A 41 -27.10 12.89 17.96
CA VAL A 41 -27.71 14.04 17.22
C VAL A 41 -28.29 13.63 15.87
N SER A 42 -29.42 14.23 15.51
CA SER A 42 -30.07 14.11 14.21
C SER A 42 -29.56 15.14 13.18
N GLY A 43 -29.42 14.73 11.92
CA GLY A 43 -29.39 15.65 10.77
C GLY A 43 -28.02 16.10 10.23
N LEU A 44 -26.88 15.71 10.82
CA LEU A 44 -25.56 15.93 10.24
C LEU A 44 -24.99 14.61 9.71
N GLY A 45 -24.54 14.58 8.45
CA GLY A 45 -23.93 13.39 7.86
C GLY A 45 -22.78 12.91 8.72
N THR A 46 -22.84 11.68 9.22
CA THR A 46 -21.99 11.17 10.29
C THR A 46 -20.55 10.97 9.80
N TYR A 47 -19.56 11.69 10.36
CA TYR A 47 -18.15 11.45 10.06
C TYR A 47 -17.38 11.16 11.34
N THR A 48 -16.48 10.20 11.26
CA THR A 48 -15.56 9.83 12.33
C THR A 48 -14.13 10.00 11.86
N SER A 49 -13.20 10.04 12.82
CA SER A 49 -11.76 10.11 12.55
C SER A 49 -11.41 11.21 11.53
N ASN A 50 -11.93 12.42 11.78
CA ASN A 50 -11.78 13.53 10.84
C ASN A 50 -10.37 14.11 10.91
N LEU A 51 -9.55 13.73 9.94
CA LEU A 51 -8.23 14.32 9.74
C LEU A 51 -8.38 15.74 9.19
N GLN A 52 -7.64 16.67 9.78
CA GLN A 52 -7.71 18.10 9.48
C GLN A 52 -6.31 18.69 9.30
N ILE A 53 -6.25 19.82 8.60
CA ILE A 53 -5.08 20.68 8.53
C ILE A 53 -5.49 22.07 9.03
N ASP A 54 -4.76 22.62 10.01
CA ASP A 54 -4.98 23.99 10.48
C ASP A 54 -4.32 25.04 9.58
N ALA A 55 -4.60 26.31 9.85
CA ALA A 55 -3.99 27.43 9.12
C ALA A 55 -2.47 27.56 9.32
N SER A 56 -1.89 26.83 10.29
CA SER A 56 -0.43 26.72 10.45
C SER A 56 0.16 25.53 9.67
N GLY A 57 -0.69 24.78 8.95
CA GLY A 57 -0.28 23.60 8.19
C GLY A 57 0.03 22.38 9.05
N LYS A 58 -0.45 22.32 10.29
CA LYS A 58 -0.29 21.15 11.17
C LYS A 58 -1.40 20.15 10.95
N ILE A 59 -1.15 18.89 11.26
CA ILE A 59 -2.16 17.83 11.25
C ILE A 59 -2.90 17.83 12.58
N LEU A 60 -4.22 17.79 12.50
CA LEU A 60 -5.11 17.63 13.65
C LEU A 60 -6.06 16.47 13.38
N LEU A 61 -6.66 15.96 14.45
CA LEU A 61 -7.76 15.04 14.37
C LEU A 61 -8.92 15.53 15.23
N ALA A 62 -10.10 15.67 14.62
CA ALA A 62 -11.35 15.73 15.34
C ALA A 62 -12.00 14.34 15.29
N PRO A 63 -12.35 13.74 16.44
CA PRO A 63 -12.81 12.36 16.45
C PRO A 63 -14.20 12.16 15.81
N ASP A 64 -15.02 13.23 15.70
CA ASP A 64 -16.35 13.21 15.11
C ASP A 64 -16.74 14.54 14.41
N ASN A 65 -18.03 14.73 14.14
CA ASN A 65 -18.58 15.95 13.53
C ASN A 65 -18.70 17.16 14.44
N ASN A 66 -18.43 17.05 15.75
CA ASN A 66 -18.57 18.14 16.72
C ASN A 66 -17.43 19.15 16.55
N GLY A 67 -17.45 19.83 15.40
CA GLY A 67 -16.66 21.02 15.12
C GLY A 67 -15.14 20.81 14.99
N ILE A 68 -14.53 21.78 14.35
CA ILE A 68 -13.09 22.05 14.38
C ILE A 68 -12.59 22.29 15.83
N THR A 69 -13.49 22.54 16.78
CA THR A 69 -13.23 22.94 18.16
C THR A 69 -12.70 21.84 19.09
N LEU A 70 -12.89 20.56 18.75
CA LEU A 70 -12.35 19.41 19.49
C LEU A 70 -11.15 18.77 18.79
N ALA A 71 -10.60 19.44 17.77
CA ALA A 71 -9.47 18.93 17.02
C ALA A 71 -8.22 18.94 17.91
N THR A 72 -7.62 17.77 18.11
CA THR A 72 -6.36 17.64 18.85
C THR A 72 -5.20 17.67 17.86
N ALA A 73 -4.20 18.49 18.13
CA ALA A 73 -2.98 18.52 17.33
C ALA A 73 -2.25 17.17 17.40
N ILE A 74 -1.91 16.64 16.22
CA ILE A 74 -1.15 15.39 16.05
C ILE A 74 0.32 15.73 15.82
N THR A 75 0.61 16.68 14.94
CA THR A 75 1.98 17.17 14.70
C THR A 75 2.26 18.44 15.48
N THR A 76 3.51 18.61 15.91
CA THR A 76 3.97 19.83 16.58
C THR A 76 4.42 20.90 15.58
N SER A 77 4.90 20.48 14.41
CA SER A 77 5.35 21.32 13.29
C SER A 77 4.40 21.26 12.09
N SER A 78 4.52 22.26 11.21
CA SER A 78 3.84 22.28 9.91
C SER A 78 4.35 21.14 9.02
N VAL A 79 3.47 20.58 8.19
CA VAL A 79 3.79 19.55 7.18
C VAL A 79 3.74 20.08 5.75
N VAL A 80 3.55 21.39 5.57
CA VAL A 80 3.45 22.02 4.26
C VAL A 80 4.73 21.81 3.45
N GLY A 81 4.57 21.49 2.16
CA GLY A 81 5.65 21.19 1.23
C GLY A 81 6.36 19.85 1.49
N THR A 82 5.90 19.05 2.45
CA THR A 82 6.48 17.75 2.79
C THR A 82 5.46 16.64 2.56
N THR A 83 5.87 15.56 1.92
CA THR A 83 5.04 14.36 1.82
C THR A 83 5.07 13.61 3.16
N VAL A 84 3.90 13.39 3.74
CA VAL A 84 3.69 12.65 4.97
C VAL A 84 2.90 11.37 4.71
N PHE A 85 3.27 10.28 5.37
CA PHE A 85 2.48 9.05 5.40
C PHE A 85 1.62 9.04 6.66
N VAL A 86 0.31 9.04 6.50
CA VAL A 86 -0.65 9.05 7.60
C VAL A 86 -1.36 7.71 7.66
N VAL A 87 -1.49 7.17 8.86
CA VAL A 87 -2.31 5.99 9.15
C VAL A 87 -3.28 6.34 10.27
N VAL A 88 -4.53 5.93 10.12
CA VAL A 88 -5.58 6.18 11.11
C VAL A 88 -6.32 4.89 11.35
N LYS A 89 -6.56 4.59 12.62
CA LYS A 89 -7.40 3.50 13.09
C LYS A 89 -8.61 4.09 13.78
N TYR A 90 -9.79 3.65 13.40
CA TYR A 90 -11.03 3.94 14.12
C TYR A 90 -11.63 2.65 14.67
N ASP A 91 -12.03 2.65 15.93
CA ASP A 91 -12.75 1.54 16.57
C ASP A 91 -14.18 1.98 16.93
N PRO A 92 -15.19 1.51 16.17
CA PRO A 92 -16.60 1.83 16.44
C PRO A 92 -17.12 1.25 17.78
N SER A 93 -16.45 0.26 18.38
CA SER A 93 -16.90 -0.34 19.65
C SER A 93 -16.53 0.52 20.87
N THR A 94 -15.46 1.31 20.74
CA THR A 94 -14.95 2.19 21.80
C THR A 94 -14.99 3.67 21.44
N TYR A 95 -15.38 3.99 20.20
CA TYR A 95 -15.40 5.34 19.63
C TYR A 95 -14.05 6.05 19.64
N LYS A 96 -12.96 5.27 19.63
CA LYS A 96 -11.59 5.76 19.73
C LYS A 96 -10.93 5.83 18.38
N THR A 97 -10.11 6.85 18.20
CA THR A 97 -9.23 7.00 17.04
C THR A 97 -7.77 7.06 17.48
N ASP A 98 -6.93 6.26 16.82
CA ASP A 98 -5.47 6.30 16.93
C ASP A 98 -4.88 6.79 15.60
N VAL A 99 -3.84 7.62 15.66
CA VAL A 99 -3.21 8.23 14.48
C VAL A 99 -1.70 8.05 14.53
N TRP A 100 -1.12 7.67 13.40
CA TRP A 100 0.31 7.62 13.15
C TRP A 100 0.64 8.58 12.00
N VAL A 101 1.68 9.40 12.20
CA VAL A 101 2.27 10.26 11.17
C VAL A 101 3.72 9.83 11.01
N ASN A 102 4.08 9.44 9.79
CA ASN A 102 5.40 8.91 9.44
C ASN A 102 5.87 7.80 10.41
N PRO A 103 5.10 6.69 10.55
CA PRO A 103 5.57 5.53 11.31
C PRO A 103 6.93 5.03 10.78
N ALA A 104 7.74 4.43 11.65
CA ALA A 104 9.06 3.97 11.26
C ALA A 104 8.95 2.88 10.19
N ALA A 105 9.87 2.88 9.22
CA ALA A 105 9.84 1.91 8.11
C ALA A 105 9.88 0.45 8.59
N ALA A 106 10.54 0.17 9.72
CA ALA A 106 10.61 -1.14 10.33
C ALA A 106 9.26 -1.64 10.89
N ASP A 107 8.33 -0.74 11.16
CA ASP A 107 6.99 -1.06 11.66
C ASP A 107 6.00 -1.29 10.52
N LEU A 108 6.35 -1.01 9.26
CA LEU A 108 5.47 -1.24 8.13
C LEU A 108 5.32 -2.75 7.87
N GLY A 109 4.09 -3.21 7.64
CA GLY A 109 3.76 -4.58 7.26
C GLY A 109 3.75 -5.55 8.43
N THR A 110 4.01 -5.10 9.65
CA THR A 110 3.97 -5.92 10.86
C THR A 110 2.54 -6.34 11.19
N ALA A 111 2.38 -7.42 11.97
CA ALA A 111 1.06 -7.93 12.35
C ALA A 111 0.27 -6.97 13.25
N SER A 112 0.97 -6.14 14.03
CA SER A 112 0.39 -5.23 15.01
C SER A 112 0.91 -3.82 14.80
N ALA A 113 0.04 -2.82 14.94
CA ALA A 113 0.43 -1.43 14.88
C ALA A 113 1.42 -1.08 16.03
N PRO A 114 2.44 -0.23 15.78
CA PRO A 114 3.30 0.30 16.83
C PRO A 114 2.55 1.34 17.68
N THR A 115 3.21 1.94 18.67
CA THR A 115 2.65 3.05 19.45
C THR A 115 2.25 4.22 18.52
N PRO A 116 1.00 4.72 18.58
CA PRO A 116 0.56 5.83 17.75
C PRO A 116 1.23 7.14 18.13
N THR A 117 1.37 8.04 17.13
CA THR A 117 1.77 9.44 17.37
C THR A 117 0.78 10.12 18.32
N LYS A 118 -0.50 9.79 18.20
CA LYS A 118 -1.55 10.17 19.15
C LYS A 118 -2.58 9.06 19.28
N ALA A 119 -2.82 8.63 20.52
CA ALA A 119 -3.76 7.55 20.84
C ALA A 119 -5.09 8.08 21.39
N ASP A 120 -6.08 7.21 21.42
CA ASP A 120 -7.27 7.29 22.27
C ASP A 120 -8.05 8.60 22.14
N ILE A 121 -8.11 9.17 20.93
CA ILE A 121 -8.91 10.37 20.68
C ILE A 121 -10.38 9.92 20.61
N VAL A 122 -11.12 10.17 21.69
CA VAL A 122 -12.50 9.72 21.88
C VAL A 122 -13.48 10.70 21.23
N GLY A 123 -14.38 10.18 20.40
CA GLY A 123 -15.48 10.96 19.79
C GLY A 123 -16.86 10.53 20.27
N GLY A 124 -17.89 11.13 19.67
CA GLY A 124 -19.28 10.74 19.80
C GLY A 124 -19.56 9.31 19.33
N ALA A 125 -20.64 8.74 19.85
CA ALA A 125 -20.99 7.33 19.72
C ALA A 125 -21.49 6.96 18.30
N THR A 126 -20.53 6.78 17.39
CA THR A 126 -20.76 6.22 16.06
C THR A 126 -20.51 4.73 16.07
N THR A 127 -21.55 3.94 15.90
CA THR A 127 -21.49 2.48 16.09
C THR A 127 -21.04 1.71 14.85
N GLY A 128 -20.82 2.39 13.73
CA GLY A 128 -20.38 1.77 12.48
C GLY A 128 -19.97 2.79 11.43
N THR A 129 -19.24 2.31 10.41
CA THR A 129 -18.80 3.08 9.24
C THR A 129 -19.08 2.32 7.96
N ASN A 130 -19.43 3.01 6.87
CA ASN A 130 -19.70 2.37 5.57
C ASN A 130 -19.04 3.07 4.38
N GLY A 131 -18.20 4.07 4.64
CA GLY A 131 -17.55 4.81 3.59
C GLY A 131 -16.32 5.56 4.04
N PHE A 132 -15.65 6.13 3.07
CA PHE A 132 -14.50 7.00 3.23
C PHE A 132 -14.65 8.18 2.27
N THR A 133 -14.17 9.34 2.69
CA THR A 133 -14.26 10.56 1.88
C THR A 133 -13.00 11.39 2.08
N PHE A 134 -12.44 11.84 0.96
CA PHE A 134 -11.67 13.07 0.97
C PHE A 134 -12.61 14.25 0.96
N LYS A 135 -12.27 15.30 1.68
CA LYS A 135 -13.07 16.50 1.79
C LYS A 135 -12.17 17.70 1.78
N THR A 136 -12.75 18.80 1.31
CA THR A 136 -12.26 20.15 1.59
C THR A 136 -13.43 20.88 2.22
N GLY A 137 -13.22 21.47 3.39
CA GLY A 137 -14.21 22.30 4.05
C GLY A 137 -14.23 23.72 3.49
N LEU A 138 -14.35 24.71 4.37
CA LEU A 138 -14.34 26.13 4.03
C LEU A 138 -12.97 26.63 3.55
N GLY A 139 -11.89 25.93 3.91
CA GLY A 139 -10.54 26.14 3.37
C GLY A 139 -10.25 25.11 2.28
N VAL A 140 -9.91 25.56 1.08
CA VAL A 140 -9.40 24.67 0.02
C VAL A 140 -8.02 24.16 0.48
N VAL A 141 -7.88 22.85 0.63
CA VAL A 141 -6.57 22.24 0.80
C VAL A 141 -6.04 21.95 -0.58
N ASN A 142 -4.95 22.62 -0.95
CA ASN A 142 -4.17 22.23 -2.11
C ASN A 142 -3.23 21.10 -1.67
N ALA A 143 -3.67 19.86 -1.82
CA ALA A 143 -2.88 18.69 -1.45
C ALA A 143 -2.87 17.64 -2.56
N GLU A 144 -1.70 17.03 -2.71
CA GLU A 144 -1.52 15.79 -3.45
C GLU A 144 -1.77 14.63 -2.49
N ILE A 145 -2.58 13.67 -2.92
CA ILE A 145 -2.88 12.45 -2.17
C ILE A 145 -2.54 11.26 -3.05
N ASP A 146 -1.86 10.28 -2.48
CA ASP A 146 -1.51 9.05 -3.16
C ASP A 146 -1.67 7.83 -2.25
N GLU A 147 -1.74 6.65 -2.86
CA GLU A 147 -1.61 5.37 -2.18
C GLU A 147 -2.65 5.13 -1.06
N LEU A 148 -3.91 5.56 -1.30
CA LEU A 148 -5.03 5.30 -0.39
C LEU A 148 -5.22 3.79 -0.19
N ARG A 149 -5.14 3.35 1.06
CA ARG A 149 -5.49 2.00 1.48
C ARG A 149 -6.51 2.04 2.60
N ILE A 150 -7.44 1.10 2.59
CA ILE A 150 -8.44 0.90 3.64
C ILE A 150 -8.49 -0.59 3.92
N GLY A 151 -8.41 -0.98 5.19
CA GLY A 151 -8.32 -2.38 5.60
C GLY A 151 -8.72 -2.59 7.05
N SER A 152 -8.76 -3.85 7.46
CA SER A 152 -9.12 -4.24 8.83
C SER A 152 -7.90 -4.48 9.73
N SER A 153 -6.69 -4.32 9.21
CA SER A 153 -5.45 -4.49 9.97
C SER A 153 -4.36 -3.51 9.55
N TRP A 154 -3.39 -3.32 10.44
CA TRP A 154 -2.20 -2.50 10.20
C TRP A 154 -1.46 -2.95 8.93
N ALA A 155 -1.06 -4.22 8.84
CA ALA A 155 -0.32 -4.76 7.69
C ALA A 155 -0.98 -4.51 6.32
N GLN A 156 -2.31 -4.50 6.25
CA GLN A 156 -3.04 -4.25 5.01
C GLN A 156 -2.93 -2.79 4.54
N VAL A 157 -2.86 -1.84 5.47
CA VAL A 157 -2.79 -0.41 5.15
C VAL A 157 -1.36 0.14 5.24
N THR A 158 -0.41 -0.60 5.81
CA THR A 158 1.00 -0.22 5.89
C THR A 158 1.91 -1.28 5.26
N PRO A 159 1.63 -1.82 4.05
CA PRO A 159 2.44 -2.91 3.52
C PRO A 159 3.92 -2.52 3.53
N ALA A 160 4.76 -3.41 4.07
CA ALA A 160 6.21 -3.23 3.96
C ALA A 160 6.54 -3.04 2.48
N ALA A 161 7.45 -2.11 2.17
CA ALA A 161 7.93 -1.98 0.81
C ALA A 161 8.40 -3.36 0.35
N SER A 162 7.67 -3.95 -0.60
CA SER A 162 8.15 -5.14 -1.28
C SER A 162 9.36 -4.65 -2.07
N THR A 163 10.53 -4.85 -1.50
CA THR A 163 11.70 -5.03 -2.34
C THR A 163 11.41 -6.30 -3.11
N SER A 164 10.83 -6.14 -4.30
CA SER A 164 11.10 -7.08 -5.38
C SER A 164 12.58 -6.92 -5.71
N ILE A 165 13.44 -7.33 -4.77
CA ILE A 165 14.83 -7.63 -5.06
C ILE A 165 14.75 -8.78 -6.04
N ILE A 166 14.87 -8.43 -7.32
CA ILE A 166 15.53 -9.33 -8.25
C ILE A 166 16.92 -9.48 -7.65
N GLY A 167 17.10 -10.47 -6.78
CA GLY A 167 18.38 -10.74 -6.14
C GLY A 167 19.40 -10.84 -7.26
N ALA A 168 20.42 -9.97 -7.22
CA ALA A 168 21.57 -10.11 -8.09
C ALA A 168 22.16 -11.50 -7.79
N ILE A 169 21.91 -12.48 -8.67
CA ILE A 169 22.52 -13.79 -8.48
C ILE A 169 24.01 -13.64 -8.78
N SER A 170 24.84 -14.02 -7.82
CA SER A 170 26.27 -14.28 -8.00
C SER A 170 26.56 -15.61 -8.72
N ASP A 171 25.61 -16.16 -9.49
CA ASP A 171 25.83 -17.37 -10.30
C ASP A 171 25.90 -16.95 -11.77
N ASP A 172 27.10 -17.14 -12.31
CA ASP A 172 27.53 -16.88 -13.68
C ASP A 172 26.95 -17.92 -14.65
N ALA A 173 25.66 -17.86 -14.94
CA ALA A 173 25.22 -18.45 -16.20
C ALA A 173 25.73 -17.56 -17.35
N VAL A 174 26.90 -17.90 -17.90
CA VAL A 174 27.65 -17.11 -18.89
C VAL A 174 27.00 -17.11 -20.28
N SER A 175 26.05 -18.01 -20.58
CA SER A 175 25.21 -17.86 -21.78
C SER A 175 23.99 -18.80 -21.78
N VAL A 176 22.96 -18.38 -22.51
CA VAL A 176 21.79 -19.19 -22.84
C VAL A 176 21.61 -19.18 -24.36
N SER A 177 21.55 -20.34 -24.99
CA SER A 177 21.40 -20.45 -26.44
C SER A 177 20.62 -21.69 -26.85
N PHE A 178 19.97 -21.65 -28.01
CA PHE A 178 19.37 -22.85 -28.60
C PHE A 178 20.36 -23.56 -29.52
N LYS A 179 20.49 -24.88 -29.36
CA LYS A 179 21.07 -25.78 -30.34
C LYS A 179 19.99 -26.74 -30.84
N GLY A 180 19.39 -26.37 -31.98
CA GLY A 180 18.22 -27.07 -32.52
C GLY A 180 17.07 -27.10 -31.52
N ASN A 181 16.69 -28.31 -31.09
CA ASN A 181 15.60 -28.53 -30.14
C ASN A 181 16.04 -28.57 -28.67
N SER A 182 17.27 -28.19 -28.34
CA SER A 182 17.75 -28.08 -26.96
C SER A 182 18.07 -26.63 -26.63
N LEU A 183 17.60 -26.13 -25.49
CA LEU A 183 18.09 -24.92 -24.87
C LEU A 183 19.28 -25.28 -23.97
N GLU A 184 20.45 -24.77 -24.29
CA GLU A 184 21.67 -24.95 -23.50
C GLU A 184 21.92 -23.74 -22.59
N ILE A 185 22.31 -24.02 -21.35
CA ILE A 185 22.55 -23.04 -20.29
C ILE A 185 23.96 -23.29 -19.74
N SER A 186 24.92 -22.43 -20.08
CA SER A 186 26.30 -22.57 -19.64
C SER A 186 26.51 -21.90 -18.28
N GLY A 187 27.25 -22.53 -17.37
CA GLY A 187 27.57 -21.98 -16.05
C GLY A 187 26.44 -22.09 -15.02
N MET A 188 25.49 -23.01 -15.24
CA MET A 188 24.47 -23.33 -14.23
C MET A 188 25.08 -24.14 -13.09
N ASP A 189 24.82 -23.72 -11.85
CA ASP A 189 25.13 -24.46 -10.63
C ASP A 189 23.84 -24.90 -9.89
N GLY A 190 23.77 -26.18 -9.53
CA GLY A 190 22.63 -26.74 -8.82
C GLY A 190 21.29 -26.70 -9.59
N SER A 191 20.21 -27.03 -8.88
CA SER A 191 18.86 -27.07 -9.47
C SER A 191 18.31 -25.67 -9.68
N LYS A 192 17.83 -25.37 -10.90
CA LYS A 192 17.15 -24.11 -11.23
C LYS A 192 15.80 -24.40 -11.91
N LEU A 193 14.83 -23.52 -11.66
CA LEU A 193 13.60 -23.46 -12.45
C LEU A 193 13.86 -22.64 -13.71
N VAL A 194 13.71 -23.26 -14.87
CA VAL A 194 13.87 -22.64 -16.18
C VAL A 194 12.49 -22.40 -16.77
N SER A 195 12.12 -21.13 -16.93
CA SER A 195 10.87 -20.70 -17.58
C SER A 195 11.17 -20.00 -18.90
N LEU A 196 10.51 -20.43 -19.97
CA LEU A 196 10.63 -19.83 -21.30
C LEU A 196 9.35 -19.08 -21.61
N TYR A 197 9.49 -17.83 -22.05
CA TYR A 197 8.41 -16.96 -22.49
C TYR A 197 8.62 -16.61 -23.96
N SER A 198 7.55 -16.57 -24.75
CA SER A 198 7.60 -16.01 -26.11
C SER A 198 7.85 -14.50 -26.07
N ALA A 199 8.10 -13.90 -27.24
CA ALA A 199 8.43 -12.48 -27.38
C ALA A 199 7.32 -11.52 -26.88
N ASP A 200 6.07 -11.99 -26.82
CA ASP A 200 4.91 -11.28 -26.26
C ASP A 200 4.72 -11.51 -24.75
N GLY A 201 5.62 -12.27 -24.11
CA GLY A 201 5.60 -12.53 -22.66
C GLY A 201 4.75 -13.72 -22.22
N LYS A 202 4.16 -14.51 -23.14
CA LYS A 202 3.42 -15.72 -22.77
C LYS A 202 4.37 -16.83 -22.32
N LEU A 203 4.11 -17.46 -21.17
CA LEU A 203 4.86 -18.64 -20.70
C LEU A 203 4.59 -19.84 -21.62
N VAL A 204 5.64 -20.36 -22.27
CA VAL A 204 5.55 -21.48 -23.22
C VAL A 204 6.14 -22.78 -22.66
N LYS A 205 7.03 -22.70 -21.66
CA LYS A 205 7.60 -23.87 -21.01
C LYS A 205 8.12 -23.51 -19.61
N SER A 206 7.98 -24.43 -18.66
CA SER A 206 8.60 -24.31 -17.33
C SER A 206 9.08 -25.68 -16.88
N VAL A 207 10.34 -25.78 -16.44
CA VAL A 207 10.95 -27.05 -16.00
C VAL A 207 11.98 -26.81 -14.91
N SER A 208 11.98 -27.64 -13.88
CA SER A 208 13.10 -27.69 -12.92
C SER A 208 14.16 -28.62 -13.47
N THR A 209 15.41 -28.16 -13.56
CA THR A 209 16.53 -28.97 -14.05
C THR A 209 17.77 -28.73 -13.20
N GLU A 210 18.51 -29.81 -12.96
CA GLU A 210 19.88 -29.80 -12.45
C GLU A 210 20.90 -29.88 -13.60
N GLY A 211 20.43 -30.24 -14.80
CA GLY A 211 21.23 -30.30 -16.01
C GLY A 211 21.27 -28.96 -16.77
N ASN A 212 22.33 -28.75 -17.52
CA ASN A 212 22.58 -27.58 -18.36
C ASN A 212 21.75 -27.53 -19.66
N GLN A 213 20.75 -28.41 -19.81
CA GLN A 213 19.95 -28.52 -21.02
C GLN A 213 18.47 -28.65 -20.71
N VAL A 214 17.66 -27.97 -21.51
CA VAL A 214 16.20 -28.05 -21.48
C VAL A 214 15.69 -28.39 -22.87
N ASN A 215 14.96 -29.50 -22.99
CA ASN A 215 14.30 -29.86 -24.25
C ASN A 215 13.32 -28.76 -24.69
N ALA A 216 13.36 -28.39 -25.97
CA ALA A 216 12.57 -27.34 -26.60
C ALA A 216 11.93 -27.80 -27.94
N ALA A 217 11.75 -29.11 -28.15
CA ALA A 217 11.25 -29.67 -29.41
C ALA A 217 9.87 -29.15 -29.86
N GLY A 218 9.02 -28.69 -28.93
CA GLY A 218 7.70 -28.12 -29.25
C GLY A 218 7.67 -26.60 -29.48
N LEU A 219 8.81 -25.92 -29.36
CA LEU A 219 8.88 -24.47 -29.56
C LEU A 219 9.12 -24.11 -31.02
N GLN A 220 8.43 -23.08 -31.51
CA GLN A 220 8.63 -22.55 -32.86
C GLN A 220 9.94 -21.77 -32.96
N THR A 221 10.41 -21.51 -34.19
CA THR A 221 11.51 -20.56 -34.44
C THR A 221 11.10 -19.17 -33.97
N GLY A 222 12.00 -18.47 -33.26
CA GLY A 222 11.68 -17.15 -32.72
C GLY A 222 12.57 -16.71 -31.55
N ILE A 223 12.22 -15.55 -31.00
CA ILE A 223 12.87 -14.98 -29.82
C ILE A 223 12.13 -15.45 -28.57
N TYR A 224 12.88 -15.91 -27.57
CA TYR A 224 12.38 -16.30 -26.27
C TYR A 224 13.10 -15.54 -25.16
N ILE A 225 12.35 -15.20 -24.11
CA ILE A 225 12.90 -14.77 -22.83
C ILE A 225 13.02 -16.02 -21.95
N VAL A 226 14.24 -16.30 -21.48
CA VAL A 226 14.54 -17.42 -20.60
C VAL A 226 14.78 -16.88 -19.21
N LYS A 227 13.91 -17.22 -18.26
CA LYS A 227 14.06 -16.89 -16.85
C LYS A 227 14.60 -18.09 -16.09
N LEU A 228 15.75 -17.95 -15.46
CA LEU A 228 16.34 -18.91 -14.53
C LEU A 228 16.03 -18.45 -13.11
N SER A 229 15.40 -19.29 -12.29
CA SER A 229 15.04 -18.96 -10.91
C SER A 229 15.60 -19.98 -9.92
N SER A 230 16.03 -19.52 -8.75
CA SER A 230 16.44 -20.31 -7.59
C SER A 230 15.89 -19.70 -6.30
N ALA A 231 16.13 -20.34 -5.17
CA ALA A 231 15.83 -19.77 -3.85
C ALA A 231 16.55 -18.42 -3.60
N LYS A 232 17.66 -18.15 -4.28
CA LYS A 232 18.44 -16.91 -4.15
C LYS A 232 17.96 -15.76 -5.07
N GLY A 233 17.09 -16.03 -6.04
CA GLY A 233 16.61 -15.01 -6.99
C GLY A 233 16.41 -15.53 -8.41
N ALA A 234 16.18 -14.62 -9.36
CA ALA A 234 15.97 -14.96 -10.78
C ALA A 234 16.74 -14.04 -11.74
N LYS A 235 17.21 -14.59 -12.87
CA LYS A 235 17.84 -13.87 -14.00
C LYS A 235 17.09 -14.16 -15.30
N SER A 236 17.06 -13.21 -16.22
CA SER A 236 16.43 -13.37 -17.54
C SER A 236 17.42 -13.15 -18.67
N TYR A 237 17.31 -13.97 -19.72
CA TYR A 237 18.15 -13.96 -20.91
C TYR A 237 17.29 -13.90 -22.16
N LYS A 238 17.81 -13.30 -23.22
CA LYS A 238 17.21 -13.41 -24.56
C LYS A 238 17.92 -14.52 -25.32
N ALA A 239 17.16 -15.46 -25.86
CA ALA A 239 17.68 -16.53 -26.71
C ALA A 239 16.88 -16.60 -28.02
N VAL A 240 17.55 -16.92 -29.12
CA VAL A 240 16.93 -17.07 -30.44
C VAL A 240 16.95 -18.54 -30.82
N LYS A 241 15.78 -19.14 -31.00
CA LYS A 241 15.64 -20.45 -31.61
C LYS A 241 15.59 -20.26 -33.12
N LYS A 242 16.52 -20.88 -33.84
CA LYS A 242 16.56 -20.92 -35.31
C LYS A 242 15.79 -22.14 -35.80
#